data_AF-A0A1Z9AR43-F1
#
_entry.id   AF-A0A1Z9AR43-F1
#
_cell.length_a   1.000
_cell.length_b   1.000
_cell.length_c   1.000
_cell.angle_alpha   90.00
_cell.angle_beta   90.00
_cell.angle_gamma   90.00
#
_symmetry.space_group_name_H-M   'P 1'
#
loop_
_entity.id
_entity.type
_entity.pdbx_description
1 polymer ?
#
loop_
_entity_poly.entity_id
_entity_poly.type
_entity_poly.pdbx_seq_one_letter_code
_entity_poly.pdbx_strand_id
1 'polypeptide(L)'
;MLEKEIADWRITFAEKQGELSISVTRVDGSPVIDTDADVGGTDELGYRLTSQRIEEDYRRSGFAEAERQEDSVSIANWKIDLVDDEDHHLGIYCVHSTSDSLEHVSLTNGTPHSPSCDIVVTSAAYMNT
;
A
#
# COMPACT_ATOMS: atom_id res chain seq x y z
N MET A 1 12.10 -3.90 10.22
CA MET A 1 10.76 -3.31 10.32
C MET A 1 10.93 -1.81 10.31
N LEU A 2 10.18 -1.11 9.46
CA LEU A 2 10.21 0.34 9.29
C LEU A 2 8.76 0.83 9.27
N GLU A 3 8.48 1.97 9.89
CA GLU A 3 7.14 2.57 9.95
C GLU A 3 7.14 3.96 9.31
N LYS A 4 6.08 4.28 8.57
CA LYS A 4 5.83 5.60 7.98
C LYS A 4 4.41 6.04 8.28
N GLU A 5 4.25 7.35 8.41
CA GLU A 5 2.96 8.03 8.41
C GLU A 5 2.92 9.02 7.25
N ILE A 6 1.84 8.99 6.46
CA ILE A 6 1.56 9.96 5.40
C ILE A 6 0.07 10.29 5.47
N ALA A 7 -0.27 11.59 5.57
CA ALA A 7 -1.62 12.02 5.92
C ALA A 7 -2.17 11.23 7.15
N ASP A 8 -3.29 10.54 6.98
CA ASP A 8 -3.95 9.71 8.00
C ASP A 8 -3.66 8.20 7.84
N TRP A 9 -2.61 7.86 7.09
CA TRP A 9 -2.18 6.48 6.85
C TRP A 9 -0.96 6.12 7.69
N ARG A 10 -1.00 4.93 8.29
CA ARG A 10 0.13 4.28 8.97
C ARG A 10 0.53 3.05 8.19
N ILE A 11 1.79 3.00 7.76
CA ILE A 11 2.31 1.91 6.95
C ILE A 11 3.53 1.30 7.63
N THR A 12 3.50 -0.01 7.83
CA THR A 12 4.62 -0.79 8.34
C THR A 12 5.19 -1.67 7.25
N PHE A 13 6.52 -1.66 7.11
CA PHE A 13 7.28 -2.44 6.14
C PHE A 13 8.19 -3.43 6.85
N ALA A 14 8.21 -4.66 6.37
CA ALA A 14 9.17 -5.67 6.79
C ALA A 14 9.66 -6.44 5.57
N GLU A 15 10.98 -6.58 5.44
CA GLU A 15 11.58 -7.49 4.46
C GLU A 15 12.11 -8.72 5.19
N LYS A 16 11.85 -9.90 4.63
CA LYS A 16 12.41 -11.16 5.10
C LYS A 16 12.51 -12.15 3.94
N GLN A 17 13.72 -12.66 3.71
CA GLN A 17 13.97 -13.74 2.74
C GLN A 17 13.50 -13.40 1.31
N GLY A 18 13.61 -12.13 0.91
CA GLY A 18 13.21 -11.66 -0.43
C GLY A 18 11.76 -11.22 -0.53
N GLU A 19 10.93 -11.51 0.48
CA GLU A 19 9.55 -11.04 0.56
C GLU A 19 9.48 -9.69 1.28
N LEU A 20 8.76 -8.75 0.69
CA LEU A 20 8.36 -7.50 1.31
C LEU A 20 6.92 -7.64 1.80
N SER A 21 6.72 -7.52 3.11
CA SER A 21 5.41 -7.38 3.75
C SER A 21 5.12 -5.91 4.04
N ILE A 22 3.92 -5.46 3.66
CA ILE A 22 3.40 -4.12 3.87
C ILE A 22 2.09 -4.24 4.64
N SER A 23 1.96 -3.57 5.77
CA SER A 23 0.73 -3.52 6.56
C SER A 23 0.26 -2.07 6.67
N VAL A 24 -0.99 -1.81 6.26
CA VAL A 24 -1.55 -0.46 6.16
C VAL A 24 -2.75 -0.34 7.07
N THR A 25 -2.76 0.68 7.92
CA THR A 25 -3.90 1.05 8.75
C THR A 25 -4.23 2.53 8.61
N ARG A 26 -5.49 2.90 8.85
CA ARG A 26 -5.88 4.31 9.04
C ARG A 26 -5.69 4.72 10.49
N VAL A 27 -5.34 5.98 10.72
CA VAL A 27 -5.22 6.56 12.07
C VAL A 27 -6.53 6.47 12.85
N ASP A 28 -7.68 6.53 12.17
CA ASP A 28 -8.99 6.39 12.78
C ASP A 28 -9.46 4.94 13.02
N GLY A 29 -8.66 3.95 12.59
CA GLY A 29 -8.95 2.54 12.77
C GLY A 29 -10.04 1.99 11.85
N SER A 30 -10.49 2.75 10.84
CA SER A 30 -11.42 2.23 9.84
C SER A 30 -10.77 1.13 9.00
N PRO A 31 -11.52 0.07 8.60
CA PRO A 31 -10.98 -0.99 7.77
C PRO A 31 -10.47 -0.47 6.43
N VAL A 32 -9.24 -0.86 6.08
CA VAL A 32 -8.59 -0.54 4.81
C VAL A 32 -8.90 -1.62 3.80
N ILE A 33 -9.24 -1.23 2.58
CA ILE A 33 -9.51 -2.16 1.48
C ILE A 33 -8.76 -1.72 0.23
N ASP A 34 -8.29 -2.69 -0.54
CA ASP A 34 -7.79 -2.46 -1.89
C ASP A 34 -8.96 -2.16 -2.84
N THR A 35 -8.73 -1.25 -3.79
CA THR A 35 -9.75 -0.87 -4.77
C THR A 35 -9.71 -1.72 -6.04
N ASP A 36 -8.85 -2.73 -6.10
CA ASP A 36 -8.56 -3.57 -7.28
C ASP A 36 -8.17 -2.73 -8.52
N ALA A 37 -7.59 -1.55 -8.30
CA ALA A 37 -7.22 -0.65 -9.38
C ALA A 37 -5.86 -1.06 -9.97
N ASP A 38 -5.83 -1.26 -11.30
CA ASP A 38 -4.59 -1.53 -12.02
C ASP A 38 -3.80 -0.22 -12.19
N VAL A 39 -2.93 0.07 -11.22
CA VAL A 39 -2.12 1.29 -11.15
C VAL A 39 -0.62 1.03 -11.27
N GLY A 40 -0.22 -0.22 -11.50
CA GLY A 40 1.18 -0.62 -11.64
C GLY A 40 1.79 -0.38 -13.02
N GLY A 41 3.07 -0.69 -13.12
CA GLY A 41 3.88 -0.59 -14.34
C GLY A 41 4.38 -1.96 -14.83
N THR A 42 5.30 -1.94 -15.80
CA THR A 42 5.93 -3.17 -16.31
C THR A 42 6.88 -3.80 -15.30
N ASP A 43 7.58 -2.97 -14.53
CA ASP A 43 8.61 -3.30 -13.54
C ASP A 43 8.24 -2.81 -12.12
N GLU A 44 6.96 -2.48 -11.93
CA GLU A 44 6.42 -1.88 -10.71
C GLU A 44 5.08 -2.50 -10.33
N LEU A 45 4.95 -2.91 -9.07
CA LEU A 45 3.65 -3.30 -8.52
C LEU A 45 2.98 -2.08 -7.88
N GLY A 46 1.77 -1.78 -8.34
CA GLY A 46 0.96 -0.68 -7.82
C GLY A 46 -0.27 -1.20 -7.07
N TYR A 47 -0.59 -0.55 -5.95
CA TYR A 47 -1.81 -0.78 -5.17
C TYR A 47 -2.50 0.56 -4.93
N ARG A 48 -3.83 0.54 -4.87
CA ARG A 48 -4.62 1.71 -4.48
C ARG A 48 -5.59 1.31 -3.39
N LEU A 49 -5.41 1.90 -2.22
CA LEU A 49 -6.16 1.56 -1.02
C LEU A 49 -7.14 2.69 -0.67
N THR A 50 -8.33 2.30 -0.23
CA THR A 50 -9.33 3.17 0.41
C THR A 50 -9.61 2.66 1.82
N SER A 51 -10.46 3.36 2.56
CA SER A 51 -10.99 2.87 3.83
C SER A 51 -12.50 2.97 3.86
N GLN A 52 -13.13 2.17 4.71
CA GLN A 52 -14.57 2.22 4.89
C GLN A 52 -15.06 3.66 5.18
N ARG A 53 -14.29 4.43 5.96
CA ARG A 53 -14.66 5.81 6.28
C ARG A 53 -14.53 6.75 5.09
N ILE A 54 -13.46 6.64 4.29
CA ILE A 54 -13.30 7.42 3.06
C ILE A 54 -14.50 7.20 2.14
N GLU A 55 -14.88 5.92 1.94
CA GLU A 55 -16.04 5.57 1.11
C GLU A 55 -17.37 6.11 1.68
N GLU A 56 -17.53 6.12 3.01
CA GLU A 56 -18.71 6.67 3.68
C GLU A 56 -18.78 8.19 3.57
N ASP A 57 -17.66 8.87 3.73
CA ASP A 57 -17.55 10.32 3.59
C ASP A 57 -17.78 10.73 2.13
N TYR A 58 -17.24 9.98 1.17
CA TYR A 58 -17.50 10.18 -0.25
C TYR A 58 -18.99 10.05 -0.58
N ARG A 59 -19.65 9.00 -0.07
CA ARG A 59 -21.11 8.80 -0.25
C ARG A 59 -21.95 9.93 0.37
N ARG A 60 -21.46 10.59 1.42
CA ARG A 60 -22.20 11.63 2.16
C ARG A 60 -22.01 13.03 1.58
N SER A 61 -20.79 13.37 1.18
CA SER A 61 -20.39 14.74 0.83
C SER A 61 -19.77 14.90 -0.56
N GLY A 62 -19.55 13.80 -1.29
CA GLY A 62 -18.80 13.82 -2.56
C GLY A 62 -17.29 13.80 -2.32
N PHE A 63 -16.53 14.30 -3.30
CA PHE A 63 -15.07 14.27 -3.30
C PHE A 63 -14.46 14.95 -2.07
N ALA A 64 -13.34 14.40 -1.59
CA ALA A 64 -12.46 15.14 -0.69
C ALA A 64 -11.68 16.15 -1.56
N GLU A 65 -11.42 17.35 -1.02
CA GLU A 65 -10.48 18.29 -1.64
C GLU A 65 -9.22 18.30 -0.77
N ALA A 66 -8.55 17.16 -0.69
CA ALA A 66 -7.33 17.01 0.09
C ALA A 66 -6.11 17.56 -0.66
N GLU A 67 -5.11 18.01 0.09
CA GLU A 67 -3.78 18.26 -0.48
C GLU A 67 -3.08 16.92 -0.68
N ARG A 68 -2.71 16.63 -1.93
CA ARG A 68 -1.91 15.45 -2.30
C ARG A 68 -0.58 15.45 -1.55
N GLN A 69 -0.24 14.31 -0.97
CA GLN A 69 1.03 14.10 -0.26
C GLN A 69 1.79 12.93 -0.86
N GLU A 70 3.11 13.03 -0.88
CA GLU A 70 3.99 11.98 -1.41
C GLU A 70 5.15 11.75 -0.43
N ASP A 71 5.53 10.49 -0.24
CA ASP A 71 6.72 10.09 0.51
C ASP A 71 7.35 8.86 -0.15
N SER A 72 8.58 8.53 0.21
CA SER A 72 9.25 7.31 -0.23
C SER A 72 9.98 6.63 0.91
N VAL A 73 10.12 5.32 0.79
CA VAL A 73 10.89 4.49 1.69
C VAL A 73 11.75 3.50 0.90
N SER A 74 12.90 3.16 1.46
CA SER A 74 13.74 2.07 0.94
C SER A 74 14.03 1.08 2.05
N ILE A 75 13.85 -0.20 1.77
CA ILE A 75 14.16 -1.31 2.69
C ILE A 75 14.79 -2.45 1.89
N ALA A 76 16.00 -2.86 2.28
CA ALA A 76 16.82 -3.79 1.50
C ALA A 76 16.93 -3.34 0.03
N ASN A 77 16.47 -4.16 -0.91
CA ASN A 77 16.48 -3.88 -2.35
C ASN A 77 15.14 -3.29 -2.86
N TRP A 78 14.21 -2.97 -1.97
CA TRP A 78 12.92 -2.40 -2.34
C TRP A 78 12.94 -0.88 -2.19
N LYS A 79 12.42 -0.18 -3.19
CA LYS A 79 11.98 1.22 -3.08
C LYS A 79 10.46 1.22 -3.19
N ILE A 80 9.83 1.91 -2.25
CA ILE A 80 8.37 2.04 -2.19
C ILE A 80 8.03 3.52 -2.18
N ASP A 81 7.27 3.96 -3.18
CA ASP A 81 6.71 5.31 -3.24
C ASP A 81 5.27 5.27 -2.73
N LEU A 82 4.91 6.25 -1.90
CA LEU A 82 3.62 6.39 -1.23
C LEU A 82 2.97 7.69 -1.68
N VAL A 83 1.68 7.63 -2.02
CA VAL A 83 0.92 8.77 -2.52
C VAL A 83 -0.45 8.80 -1.83
N ASP A 84 -0.73 9.82 -1.02
CA ASP A 84 -2.11 10.14 -0.63
C ASP A 84 -2.69 11.07 -1.69
N ASP A 85 -3.69 10.60 -2.44
CA ASP A 85 -4.33 11.37 -3.51
C ASP A 85 -5.35 12.39 -2.98
N GLU A 86 -5.89 13.21 -3.88
CA GLU A 86 -6.83 14.27 -3.55
C GLU A 86 -8.16 13.75 -2.94
N ASP A 87 -8.47 12.47 -3.20
CA ASP A 87 -9.62 11.75 -2.64
C ASP A 87 -9.24 10.96 -1.36
N HIS A 88 -8.03 11.18 -0.82
CA HIS A 88 -7.43 10.48 0.31
C HIS A 88 -7.23 8.97 0.12
N HIS A 89 -7.19 8.47 -1.12
CA HIS A 89 -6.76 7.09 -1.37
C HIS A 89 -5.24 7.01 -1.27
N LEU A 90 -4.75 5.89 -0.76
CA LEU A 90 -3.32 5.62 -0.70
C LEU A 90 -2.87 4.79 -1.90
N GLY A 91 -2.06 5.39 -2.77
CA GLY A 91 -1.24 4.70 -3.75
C GLY A 91 0.04 4.15 -3.12
N ILE A 92 0.37 2.90 -3.41
CA ILE A 92 1.63 2.25 -3.01
C ILE A 92 2.28 1.65 -4.25
N TYR A 93 3.50 2.08 -4.55
CA TYR A 93 4.24 1.67 -5.75
C TYR A 93 5.55 1.03 -5.35
N CYS A 94 5.74 -0.25 -5.69
CA CYS A 94 6.89 -1.04 -5.28
C CYS A 94 7.76 -1.39 -6.47
N VAL A 95 9.04 -1.02 -6.40
CA VAL A 95 10.08 -1.43 -7.35
C VAL A 95 11.23 -2.13 -6.62
N HIS A 96 11.91 -3.03 -7.32
CA HIS A 96 13.05 -3.76 -6.78
C HIS A 96 14.34 -3.40 -7.54
N SER A 97 15.40 -3.04 -6.82
CA SER A 97 16.63 -2.48 -7.41
C SER A 97 17.45 -3.48 -8.24
N THR A 98 17.16 -4.77 -8.12
CA THR A 98 17.91 -5.83 -8.82
C THR A 98 17.02 -6.81 -9.58
N SER A 99 15.73 -6.51 -9.72
CA SER A 99 14.81 -7.41 -10.43
C SER A 99 13.69 -6.61 -11.07
N ASP A 100 13.49 -6.89 -12.36
CA ASP A 100 12.42 -6.28 -13.15
C ASP A 100 11.19 -7.23 -13.23
N SER A 101 11.21 -8.33 -12.48
CA SER A 101 10.14 -9.32 -12.43
C SER A 101 9.67 -9.46 -10.99
N LEU A 102 8.56 -8.77 -10.72
CA LEU A 102 7.93 -8.71 -9.42
C LEU A 102 6.66 -9.53 -9.42
N GLU A 103 6.34 -10.11 -8.28
CA GLU A 103 5.20 -10.99 -8.12
C GLU A 103 4.42 -10.58 -6.88
N HIS A 104 3.10 -10.46 -7.06
CA HIS A 104 2.17 -10.35 -5.95
C HIS A 104 1.99 -11.73 -5.31
N VAL A 105 2.26 -11.83 -4.00
CA VAL A 105 2.11 -13.09 -3.26
C VAL A 105 0.73 -13.17 -2.61
N SER A 106 0.32 -12.12 -1.90
CA SER A 106 -0.99 -12.08 -1.24
C SER A 106 -1.43 -10.66 -0.90
N LEU A 107 -2.75 -10.47 -0.81
CA LEU A 107 -3.37 -9.30 -0.20
C LEU A 107 -4.57 -9.73 0.65
N THR A 108 -4.63 -9.21 1.87
CA THR A 108 -5.74 -9.41 2.80
C THR A 108 -6.34 -8.08 3.18
N ASN A 109 -7.58 -7.86 2.78
CA ASN A 109 -8.33 -6.66 3.14
C ASN A 109 -8.66 -6.61 4.64
N GLY A 110 -8.74 -5.38 5.15
CA GLY A 110 -9.16 -5.11 6.51
C GLY A 110 -10.63 -5.41 6.76
N THR A 111 -10.93 -5.69 8.02
CA THR A 111 -12.28 -5.91 8.55
C THR A 111 -12.48 -5.10 9.82
N PRO A 112 -13.72 -4.93 10.33
CA PRO A 112 -13.97 -4.26 11.60
C PRO A 112 -13.26 -4.88 12.82
N HIS A 113 -12.78 -6.13 12.72
CA HIS A 113 -12.05 -6.83 13.78
C HIS A 113 -10.53 -6.87 13.56
N SER A 114 -10.07 -6.56 12.35
CA SER A 114 -8.67 -6.50 11.95
C SER A 114 -8.54 -5.48 10.82
N PRO A 115 -8.38 -4.19 11.14
CA PRO A 115 -8.60 -3.11 10.16
C PRO A 115 -7.46 -2.94 9.15
N SER A 116 -6.34 -3.63 9.34
CA SER A 116 -5.21 -3.54 8.42
C SER A 116 -5.51 -4.17 7.06
N CYS A 117 -5.03 -3.53 5.99
CA CYS A 117 -4.79 -4.20 4.73
C CYS A 117 -3.34 -4.68 4.70
N ASP A 118 -3.13 -5.97 4.48
CA ASP A 118 -1.81 -6.61 4.52
C ASP A 118 -1.45 -7.15 3.14
N ILE A 119 -0.33 -6.69 2.60
CA ILE A 119 0.17 -6.98 1.25
C ILE A 119 1.52 -7.68 1.37
N VAL A 120 1.73 -8.71 0.56
CA VAL A 120 3.03 -9.38 0.42
C VAL A 120 3.41 -9.42 -1.06
N VAL A 121 4.60 -8.94 -1.35
CA VAL A 121 5.21 -8.96 -2.69
C VAL A 121 6.59 -9.56 -2.63
N THR A 122 7.05 -10.10 -3.75
CA THR A 122 8.39 -10.66 -3.87
C THR A 122 8.95 -10.38 -5.26
N SER A 123 10.25 -10.60 -5.42
CA SER A 123 10.84 -10.72 -6.76
C SER A 123 10.76 -12.19 -7.20
N ALA A 124 10.43 -12.43 -8.47
CA ALA A 124 10.40 -13.76 -9.06
C ALA A 124 11.74 -14.52 -8.92
N ALA A 125 12.85 -13.78 -8.74
CA ALA A 125 14.16 -14.36 -8.47
C ALA A 125 14.22 -15.19 -7.18
N TYR A 126 13.34 -14.93 -6.20
CA TYR A 126 13.33 -15.60 -4.91
C TYR A 126 12.30 -16.73 -4.81
N MET A 127 11.46 -16.96 -5.82
CA MET A 127 10.46 -18.04 -5.80
C MET A 127 11.00 -19.42 -6.17
N ASN A 128 12.22 -19.51 -6.71
CA ASN A 128 12.81 -20.77 -7.22
C ASN A 128 14.01 -21.27 -6.39
N THR A 129 14.22 -20.73 -5.19
CA THR A 129 15.29 -21.13 -4.26
C THR A 129 14.73 -21.92 -3.08
#